data_AF-A0A561XRE4-F1
#
_entry.id   AF-A0A561XRE4-F1
#
_cell.length_a   1.000
_cell.length_b   1.000
_cell.length_c   1.000
_cell.angle_alpha   90.00
_cell.angle_beta   90.00
_cell.angle_gamma   90.00
#
_symmetry.space_group_name_H-M   'P 1'
#
loop_
_entity.id
_entity.type
_entity.pdbx_description
1 polymer ?
#
loop_
_entity_poly.entity_id
_entity_poly.type
_entity_poly.pdbx_seq_one_letter_code
_entity_poly.pdbx_strand_id
1 'polypeptide(L)'
;MSQRLYDSATAEALRKFAYPEYRELDLKPYEIRENGVYATEAFRDVCQPGTIFNWTPADDMGWPGSPNPDTAPFLPIPFDAKQLAAAMIDGAGQSIAYAMEHRLGYPLNDDALNKFPDRMRWMRDALTEAYAVGTAAQSVVGEFDHDQQARAHAMVQQFEEANEQANDREGVFEQGITSNEASARRARAVASVADLKAQAERAQATVAEKWKAWRKAMVRQLLRADSRRSYIARRLEEMQSDEYKKSNLVADAVFERRETAQSKLALRQAVVDAGPPFFAPTDVVEADVERAKREVGRLATVSAYKLPADCIHAARAAGSHGWIAEVKAARAALRARAPDAYRRAAAMNKAHKRPAPHPRQQGLFDGGTA
;
A
#
# COMPACT_ATOMS: atom_id res chain seq x y z
N MET A 1 21.45 -6.26 4.85
CA MET A 1 21.92 -4.88 4.68
C MET A 1 20.71 -3.97 4.70
N SER A 2 20.75 -2.86 5.45
CA SER A 2 19.67 -1.87 5.43
C SER A 2 19.59 -1.27 4.03
N GLN A 3 18.41 -1.24 3.44
CA GLN A 3 18.21 -0.73 2.09
C GLN A 3 18.38 0.79 2.13
N ARG A 4 19.33 1.33 1.34
CA ARG A 4 19.59 2.77 1.29
C ARG A 4 18.42 3.46 0.61
N LEU A 5 17.98 4.58 1.19
CA LEU A 5 16.93 5.42 0.64
C LEU A 5 17.55 6.69 0.06
N TYR A 6 17.06 7.08 -1.11
CA TYR A 6 17.44 8.26 -1.85
C TYR A 6 16.29 9.27 -1.86
N ASP A 7 16.64 10.55 -1.92
CA ASP A 7 15.74 11.68 -1.68
C ASP A 7 15.35 12.41 -2.98
N SER A 8 14.64 13.53 -2.82
CA SER A 8 14.21 14.39 -3.92
C SER A 8 15.37 15.01 -4.68
N ALA A 9 16.46 15.39 -4.00
CA ALA A 9 17.68 15.88 -4.65
C ALA A 9 18.26 14.81 -5.58
N THR A 10 18.17 13.54 -5.15
CA THR A 10 18.61 12.42 -5.98
C THR A 10 17.77 12.24 -7.24
N ALA A 11 16.44 12.26 -7.09
CA ALA A 11 15.52 12.20 -8.21
C ALA A 11 15.73 13.37 -9.20
N GLU A 12 16.01 14.58 -8.70
CA GLU A 12 16.22 15.76 -9.53
C GLU A 12 17.46 15.67 -10.40
N ALA A 13 18.60 15.19 -9.87
CA ALA A 13 19.78 15.02 -10.70
C ALA A 13 19.64 13.91 -11.73
N LEU A 14 19.00 12.79 -11.38
CA LEU A 14 18.70 11.72 -12.33
C LEU A 14 17.86 12.24 -13.50
N ARG A 15 16.86 13.10 -13.22
CA ARG A 15 16.05 13.75 -14.26
C ARG A 15 16.86 14.73 -15.11
N LYS A 16 17.66 15.60 -14.49
CA LYS A 16 18.53 16.54 -15.24
C LYS A 16 19.56 15.82 -16.11
N PHE A 17 19.99 14.63 -15.68
CA PHE A 17 20.91 13.79 -16.41
C PHE A 17 20.22 13.09 -17.60
N ALA A 18 19.05 12.50 -17.38
CA ALA A 18 18.30 11.80 -18.42
C ALA A 18 17.76 12.72 -19.52
N TYR A 19 17.65 14.02 -19.23
CA TYR A 19 17.03 14.98 -20.12
C TYR A 19 17.70 16.37 -20.07
N PRO A 20 18.92 16.50 -20.61
CA PRO A 20 19.66 17.76 -20.57
C PRO A 20 18.98 18.87 -21.38
N GLU A 21 18.32 18.54 -22.48
CA GLU A 21 17.58 19.45 -23.37
C GLU A 21 16.31 20.06 -22.75
N TYR A 22 15.72 19.48 -21.70
CA TYR A 22 14.51 20.02 -21.06
C TYR A 22 14.79 21.21 -20.11
N ARG A 23 16.00 21.75 -20.09
CA ARG A 23 16.26 23.05 -19.44
C ARG A 23 15.67 24.23 -20.22
N GLU A 24 15.44 24.06 -21.52
CA GLU A 24 15.13 25.15 -22.45
C GLU A 24 13.73 25.04 -23.08
N LEU A 25 12.99 23.96 -22.80
CA LEU A 25 11.67 23.69 -23.38
C LEU A 25 10.54 23.98 -22.38
N ASP A 26 9.45 24.59 -22.85
CA ASP A 26 8.26 24.91 -22.04
C ASP A 26 7.52 23.67 -21.53
N LEU A 27 7.60 22.55 -22.24
CA LEU A 27 6.90 21.31 -21.89
C LEU A 27 7.81 20.38 -21.06
N LYS A 28 7.77 20.53 -19.74
CA LYS A 28 8.46 19.62 -18.81
C LYS A 28 7.67 18.32 -18.66
N PRO A 29 8.20 17.15 -19.04
CA PRO A 29 7.41 15.93 -19.05
C PRO A 29 7.12 15.36 -17.66
N TYR A 30 7.92 15.73 -16.66
CA TYR A 30 7.73 15.29 -15.28
C TYR A 30 8.03 16.40 -14.28
N GLU A 31 7.32 16.36 -13.16
CA GLU A 31 7.51 17.21 -12.01
C GLU A 31 7.85 16.39 -10.77
N ILE A 32 8.62 16.99 -9.86
CA ILE A 32 8.96 16.40 -8.57
C ILE A 32 8.02 17.01 -7.54
N ARG A 33 7.26 16.15 -6.89
CA ARG A 33 6.43 16.47 -5.73
C ARG A 33 7.07 15.89 -4.48
N GLU A 34 6.53 16.24 -3.31
CA GLU A 34 7.05 15.78 -2.01
C GLU A 34 7.15 14.25 -1.90
N ASN A 35 6.18 13.54 -2.50
CA ASN A 35 6.04 12.09 -2.39
C ASN A 35 6.52 11.29 -3.62
N GLY A 36 7.04 11.95 -4.65
CA GLY A 36 7.53 11.26 -5.83
C GLY A 36 7.62 12.10 -7.09
N VAL A 37 8.02 11.44 -8.17
CA VAL A 37 8.14 12.04 -9.50
C VAL A 37 6.95 11.61 -10.36
N TYR A 38 6.30 12.58 -10.99
CA TYR A 38 5.02 12.42 -11.71
C TYR A 38 5.11 12.97 -13.12
N ALA A 39 4.42 12.35 -14.06
CA ALA A 39 4.20 12.95 -15.38
C ALA A 39 3.31 14.20 -15.22
N THR A 40 3.64 15.28 -15.93
CA THR A 40 2.82 16.49 -15.90
C THR A 40 1.54 16.30 -16.72
N GLU A 41 0.45 16.99 -16.35
CA GLU A 41 -0.81 16.93 -17.12
C GLU A 41 -0.60 17.39 -18.57
N ALA A 42 0.15 18.48 -18.78
CA ALA A 42 0.49 18.96 -20.12
C ALA A 42 1.22 17.91 -20.98
N PHE A 43 2.05 17.05 -20.36
CA PHE A 43 2.72 15.96 -21.07
C PHE A 43 1.80 14.77 -21.29
N ARG A 44 0.90 14.48 -20.33
CA ARG A 44 -0.14 13.46 -20.50
C ARG A 44 -1.13 13.85 -21.60
N ASP A 45 -1.46 15.12 -21.78
CA ASP A 45 -2.41 15.57 -22.80
C ASP A 45 -1.89 15.35 -24.23
N VAL A 46 -0.57 15.36 -24.42
CA VAL A 46 0.06 15.11 -25.74
C VAL A 46 0.44 13.64 -25.95
N CYS A 47 0.37 12.81 -24.91
CA CYS A 47 0.67 11.38 -24.96
C CYS A 47 -0.62 10.56 -24.82
N GLN A 48 -0.96 9.74 -25.82
CA GLN A 48 -2.15 8.91 -25.71
C GLN A 48 -2.10 8.02 -24.44
N PRO A 49 -3.22 7.85 -23.72
CA PRO A 49 -3.27 6.97 -22.56
C PRO A 49 -2.79 5.56 -22.90
N GLY A 50 -1.96 4.97 -22.05
CA GLY A 50 -1.37 3.64 -22.25
C GLY A 50 -0.15 3.60 -23.16
N THR A 51 0.35 4.75 -23.63
CA THR A 51 1.64 4.82 -24.33
C THR A 51 2.82 4.66 -23.38
N ILE A 52 3.98 4.31 -23.96
CA ILE A 52 5.25 4.10 -23.27
C ILE A 52 5.59 5.26 -22.32
N PHE A 53 5.32 6.50 -22.73
CA PHE A 53 5.66 7.70 -21.96
C PHE A 53 4.77 7.95 -20.73
N ASN A 54 3.59 7.34 -20.64
CA ASN A 54 2.73 7.40 -19.45
C ASN A 54 2.91 6.18 -18.54
N TRP A 55 3.85 5.29 -18.85
CA TRP A 55 4.06 4.08 -18.08
C TRP A 55 4.72 4.35 -16.73
N THR A 56 4.26 3.62 -15.72
CA THR A 56 4.85 3.55 -14.38
C THR A 56 5.01 2.08 -13.95
N PRO A 57 5.91 1.78 -13.00
CA PRO A 57 6.01 0.42 -12.46
C PRO A 57 4.68 -0.13 -11.94
N ALA A 58 3.78 0.74 -11.46
CA ALA A 58 2.46 0.38 -10.96
C ALA A 58 1.59 -0.34 -11.99
N ASP A 59 1.73 -0.02 -13.28
CA ASP A 59 0.98 -0.66 -14.39
C ASP A 59 1.14 -2.17 -14.41
N ASP A 60 2.31 -2.68 -14.02
CA ASP A 60 2.63 -4.10 -14.06
C ASP A 60 2.57 -4.81 -12.71
N MET A 61 2.36 -4.07 -11.62
CA MET A 61 2.28 -4.66 -10.28
C MET A 61 1.02 -5.56 -10.21
N GLY A 62 -0.18 -5.02 -10.43
CA GLY A 62 -1.41 -5.82 -10.59
C GLY A 62 -1.67 -6.93 -9.53
N TRP A 63 -1.09 -6.81 -8.33
CA TRP A 63 -1.24 -7.75 -7.20
C TRP A 63 -1.98 -7.06 -6.05
N PRO A 64 -2.53 -7.80 -5.07
CA PRO A 64 -3.23 -7.19 -3.95
C PRO A 64 -2.36 -6.15 -3.24
N GLY A 65 -2.87 -4.92 -3.12
CA GLY A 65 -2.16 -3.80 -2.51
C GLY A 65 -1.28 -2.97 -3.45
N SER A 66 -1.24 -3.28 -4.75
CA SER A 66 -0.60 -2.44 -5.77
C SER A 66 -1.20 -1.03 -5.79
N PRO A 67 -0.37 0.01 -5.99
CA PRO A 67 -0.86 1.38 -6.13
C PRO A 67 -1.62 1.56 -7.45
N ASN A 68 -2.50 2.55 -7.51
CA ASN A 68 -3.21 2.91 -8.75
C ASN A 68 -2.20 3.54 -9.74
N PRO A 69 -2.01 3.00 -10.95
CA PRO A 69 -1.06 3.54 -11.91
C PRO A 69 -1.31 4.99 -12.32
N ASP A 70 -2.57 5.44 -12.35
CA ASP A 70 -2.93 6.80 -12.76
C ASP A 70 -2.44 7.86 -11.76
N THR A 71 -2.34 7.47 -10.49
CA THR A 71 -2.02 8.36 -9.35
C THR A 71 -0.71 8.00 -8.65
N ALA A 72 -0.08 6.88 -9.01
CA ALA A 72 1.22 6.49 -8.48
C ALA A 72 2.32 7.37 -9.09
N PRO A 73 3.34 7.74 -8.29
CA PRO A 73 4.55 8.30 -8.88
C PRO A 73 5.24 7.24 -9.73
N PHE A 74 5.87 7.65 -10.83
CA PHE A 74 6.72 6.72 -11.58
C PHE A 74 7.96 6.33 -10.76
N LEU A 75 8.43 7.23 -9.90
CA LEU A 75 9.49 6.99 -8.91
C LEU A 75 9.07 7.64 -7.57
N PRO A 76 8.82 6.86 -6.50
CA PRO A 76 8.46 7.41 -5.19
C PRO A 76 9.59 8.22 -4.58
N ILE A 77 9.29 9.11 -3.63
CA ILE A 77 10.30 9.78 -2.81
C ILE A 77 9.93 9.59 -1.32
N PRO A 78 10.85 9.10 -0.47
CA PRO A 78 12.16 8.56 -0.84
C PRO A 78 12.03 7.23 -1.61
N PHE A 79 13.05 6.88 -2.40
CA PHE A 79 13.10 5.59 -3.12
C PHE A 79 14.34 4.76 -2.79
N ASP A 80 14.24 3.46 -3.06
CA ASP A 80 15.37 2.54 -3.03
C ASP A 80 15.86 2.15 -4.43
N ALA A 81 16.97 1.41 -4.49
CA ALA A 81 17.57 0.93 -5.72
C ALA A 81 16.64 0.04 -6.57
N LYS A 82 15.73 -0.73 -5.96
CA LYS A 82 14.80 -1.60 -6.71
C LYS A 82 13.69 -0.79 -7.37
N GLN A 83 13.21 0.24 -6.68
CA GLN A 83 12.25 1.20 -7.21
C GLN A 83 12.85 2.00 -8.35
N LEU A 84 14.11 2.45 -8.22
CA LEU A 84 14.84 3.08 -9.33
C LEU A 84 15.02 2.11 -10.50
N ALA A 85 15.50 0.88 -10.24
CA ALA A 85 15.63 -0.13 -11.28
C ALA A 85 14.30 -0.41 -11.99
N ALA A 86 13.20 -0.54 -11.25
CA ALA A 86 11.88 -0.76 -11.82
C ALA A 86 11.43 0.42 -12.70
N ALA A 87 11.64 1.66 -12.23
CA ALA A 87 11.35 2.85 -13.00
C ALA A 87 12.16 2.93 -14.30
N MET A 88 13.40 2.43 -14.31
CA MET A 88 14.29 2.45 -15.47
C MET A 88 13.99 1.41 -16.55
N ILE A 89 13.09 0.45 -16.30
CA ILE A 89 12.81 -0.61 -17.28
C ILE A 89 12.14 -0.03 -18.53
N ASP A 90 11.21 0.91 -18.37
CA ASP A 90 10.36 1.40 -19.45
C ASP A 90 9.91 2.85 -19.22
N GLY A 91 9.28 3.43 -20.23
CA GLY A 91 8.73 4.78 -20.19
C GLY A 91 9.75 5.86 -19.82
N ALA A 92 9.35 6.75 -18.91
CA ALA A 92 10.14 7.88 -18.44
C ALA A 92 11.54 7.49 -17.96
N GLY A 93 11.62 6.48 -17.10
CA GLY A 93 12.87 6.13 -16.46
C GLY A 93 13.83 5.44 -17.42
N GLN A 94 13.34 4.91 -18.55
CA GLN A 94 14.20 4.35 -19.59
C GLN A 94 15.18 5.38 -20.15
N SER A 95 14.82 6.67 -20.17
CA SER A 95 15.73 7.76 -20.56
C SER A 95 16.97 7.85 -19.67
N ILE A 96 16.89 7.44 -18.39
CA ILE A 96 18.07 7.35 -17.52
C ILE A 96 19.02 6.26 -18.04
N ALA A 97 18.48 5.10 -18.44
CA ALA A 97 19.28 4.02 -19.02
C ALA A 97 19.88 4.42 -20.38
N TYR A 98 19.11 5.12 -21.23
CA TYR A 98 19.61 5.66 -22.49
C TYR A 98 20.74 6.68 -22.29
N ALA A 99 20.61 7.62 -21.36
CA ALA A 99 21.68 8.58 -21.05
C ALA A 99 22.93 7.92 -20.42
N MET A 100 22.74 6.79 -19.75
CA MET A 100 23.86 5.95 -19.30
C MET A 100 24.55 5.22 -20.45
N GLU A 101 23.91 5.10 -21.62
CA GLU A 101 24.33 4.25 -22.75
C GLU A 101 24.50 2.78 -22.33
N HIS A 102 23.79 2.38 -21.28
CA HIS A 102 23.87 1.05 -20.70
C HIS A 102 22.47 0.52 -20.45
N ARG A 103 22.24 -0.74 -20.82
CA ARG A 103 20.94 -1.39 -20.61
C ARG A 103 20.84 -1.90 -19.19
N LEU A 104 19.70 -1.67 -18.55
CA LEU A 104 19.40 -2.28 -17.26
C LEU A 104 19.42 -3.82 -17.42
N GLY A 105 19.99 -4.51 -16.42
CA GLY A 105 20.19 -5.96 -16.48
C GLY A 105 21.63 -6.36 -16.79
N TYR A 106 22.41 -5.46 -17.37
CA TYR A 106 23.85 -5.61 -17.57
C TYR A 106 24.64 -4.85 -16.49
N PRO A 107 25.76 -5.39 -15.99
CA PRO A 107 26.60 -4.66 -15.03
C PRO A 107 27.10 -3.35 -15.64
N LEU A 108 27.09 -2.28 -14.85
CA LEU A 108 27.84 -1.06 -15.20
C LEU A 108 29.33 -1.36 -15.08
N ASN A 109 30.11 -0.97 -16.08
CA ASN A 109 31.56 -0.84 -15.92
C ASN A 109 31.89 0.47 -15.19
N ASP A 110 33.06 0.54 -14.56
CA ASP A 110 33.48 1.72 -13.79
C ASP A 110 33.56 2.98 -14.68
N ASP A 111 33.88 2.81 -15.96
CA ASP A 111 33.97 3.89 -16.95
C ASP A 111 32.64 4.60 -17.20
N ALA A 112 31.51 3.88 -17.16
CA ALA A 112 30.18 4.48 -17.32
C ALA A 112 29.84 5.48 -16.22
N LEU A 113 30.47 5.36 -15.05
CA LEU A 113 30.24 6.24 -13.90
C LEU A 113 31.26 7.39 -13.80
N ASN A 114 32.35 7.34 -14.57
CA ASN A 114 33.42 8.33 -14.54
C ASN A 114 33.00 9.70 -15.10
N LYS A 115 31.87 9.78 -15.82
CA LYS A 115 31.24 11.04 -16.24
C LYS A 115 30.63 11.85 -15.08
N PHE A 116 30.47 11.26 -13.89
CA PHE A 116 29.89 11.94 -12.74
C PHE A 116 30.96 12.47 -11.79
N PRO A 117 30.95 13.78 -11.47
CA PRO A 117 31.91 14.35 -10.53
C PRO A 117 31.67 13.81 -9.11
N ASP A 118 32.70 13.82 -8.27
CA ASP A 118 32.65 13.28 -6.90
C ASP A 118 31.53 13.89 -6.04
N ARG A 119 31.18 15.16 -6.28
CA ARG A 119 30.05 15.83 -5.62
C ARG A 119 28.68 15.17 -5.88
N MET A 120 28.58 14.28 -6.87
CA MET A 120 27.41 13.48 -7.22
C MET A 120 27.56 12.01 -6.84
N ARG A 121 28.42 11.69 -5.84
CA ARG A 121 28.63 10.32 -5.34
C ARG A 121 27.33 9.59 -5.01
N TRP A 122 26.35 10.29 -4.42
CA TRP A 122 25.06 9.70 -4.09
C TRP A 122 24.27 9.22 -5.34
N MET A 123 24.44 9.88 -6.48
CA MET A 123 23.80 9.48 -7.74
C MET A 123 24.51 8.27 -8.34
N ARG A 124 25.85 8.26 -8.26
CA ARG A 124 26.67 7.09 -8.64
C ARG A 124 26.26 5.88 -7.82
N ASP A 125 26.12 6.04 -6.51
CA ASP A 125 25.69 4.98 -5.60
C ASP A 125 24.28 4.47 -5.99
N ALA A 126 23.32 5.38 -6.24
CA ALA A 126 21.96 5.01 -6.66
C ALA A 126 21.93 4.20 -7.96
N LEU A 127 22.66 4.66 -8.98
CA LEU A 127 22.76 3.96 -10.26
C LEU A 127 23.48 2.61 -10.10
N THR A 128 24.60 2.57 -9.39
CA THR A 128 25.35 1.33 -9.16
C THR A 128 24.47 0.27 -8.49
N GLU A 129 23.77 0.66 -7.43
CA GLU A 129 22.87 -0.24 -6.71
C GLU A 129 21.68 -0.66 -7.59
N ALA A 130 21.08 0.26 -8.36
CA ALA A 130 19.96 -0.03 -9.25
C ALA A 130 20.33 -1.02 -10.37
N TYR A 131 21.49 -0.84 -11.01
CA TYR A 131 21.97 -1.78 -12.02
C TYR A 131 22.31 -3.14 -11.41
N ALA A 132 22.93 -3.18 -10.23
CA ALA A 132 23.22 -4.44 -9.54
C ALA A 132 21.94 -5.24 -9.22
N VAL A 133 20.89 -4.59 -8.69
CA VAL A 133 19.62 -5.28 -8.43
C VAL A 133 18.87 -5.61 -9.74
N GLY A 134 19.02 -4.80 -10.78
CA GLY A 134 18.50 -5.08 -12.13
C GLY A 134 19.11 -6.34 -12.73
N THR A 135 20.44 -6.47 -12.68
CA THR A 135 21.17 -7.68 -13.12
C THR A 135 20.75 -8.90 -12.30
N ALA A 136 20.63 -8.77 -10.98
CA ALA A 136 20.17 -9.85 -10.12
C ALA A 136 18.70 -10.26 -10.40
N ALA A 137 17.85 -9.32 -10.82
CA ALA A 137 16.48 -9.63 -11.24
C ALA A 137 16.47 -10.32 -12.61
N GLN A 138 17.26 -9.83 -13.57
CA GLN A 138 17.36 -10.41 -14.91
C GLN A 138 17.91 -11.84 -14.89
N SER A 139 18.86 -12.17 -14.00
CA SER A 139 19.37 -13.54 -13.88
C SER A 139 18.29 -14.55 -13.46
N VAL A 140 17.20 -14.09 -12.82
CA VAL A 140 16.05 -14.91 -12.44
C VAL A 140 14.97 -14.92 -13.52
N VAL A 141 14.70 -13.76 -14.11
CA VAL A 141 13.61 -13.59 -15.10
C VAL A 141 14.00 -14.10 -16.49
N GLY A 142 15.30 -14.10 -16.80
CA GLY A 142 15.83 -14.28 -18.15
C GLY A 142 15.95 -12.96 -18.88
N GLU A 143 16.80 -12.92 -19.89
CA GLU A 143 17.00 -11.76 -20.75
C GLU A 143 15.85 -11.60 -21.75
N PHE A 144 15.54 -10.35 -22.11
CA PHE A 144 14.64 -10.06 -23.21
C PHE A 144 15.32 -10.32 -24.57
N ASP A 145 14.60 -10.93 -25.52
CA ASP A 145 15.11 -11.24 -26.86
C ASP A 145 15.23 -9.97 -27.73
N HIS A 146 16.34 -9.25 -27.51
CA HIS A 146 16.66 -8.03 -28.23
C HIS A 146 16.93 -8.28 -29.72
N ASP A 147 17.38 -9.47 -30.09
CA ASP A 147 17.57 -9.82 -31.50
C ASP A 147 16.22 -9.93 -32.21
N GLN A 148 15.19 -10.47 -31.55
CA GLN A 148 13.84 -10.48 -32.10
C GLN A 148 13.27 -9.06 -32.23
N GLN A 149 13.52 -8.19 -31.26
CA GLN A 149 13.16 -6.78 -31.35
C GLN A 149 13.84 -6.10 -32.54
N ALA A 150 15.15 -6.30 -32.72
CA ALA A 150 15.91 -5.75 -33.84
C ALA A 150 15.38 -6.24 -35.20
N ARG A 151 15.05 -7.54 -35.31
CA ARG A 151 14.41 -8.09 -36.52
C ARG A 151 13.05 -7.47 -36.82
N ALA A 152 12.21 -7.25 -35.80
CA ALA A 152 10.93 -6.58 -35.99
C ALA A 152 11.08 -5.13 -36.44
N HIS A 153 12.06 -4.38 -35.90
CA HIS A 153 12.39 -3.05 -36.38
C HIS A 153 12.88 -3.04 -37.83
N ALA A 154 13.73 -3.99 -38.22
CA ALA A 154 14.17 -4.12 -39.60
C ALA A 154 13.01 -4.39 -40.57
N MET A 155 12.01 -5.19 -40.18
CA MET A 155 10.80 -5.41 -40.99
C MET A 155 9.97 -4.14 -41.19
N VAL A 156 9.93 -3.27 -40.18
CA VAL A 156 9.23 -1.98 -40.26
C VAL A 156 9.96 -1.05 -41.21
N GLN A 157 11.28 -0.94 -41.09
CA GLN A 157 12.10 -0.16 -42.02
C GLN A 157 11.93 -0.65 -43.47
N GLN A 158 11.96 -1.98 -43.67
CA GLN A 158 11.70 -2.58 -44.98
C GLN A 158 10.32 -2.21 -45.53
N PHE A 159 9.29 -2.20 -44.69
CA PHE A 159 7.95 -1.77 -45.09
C PHE A 159 7.92 -0.27 -45.43
N GLU A 160 8.53 0.60 -44.61
CA GLU A 160 8.57 2.05 -44.83
C GLU A 160 9.25 2.38 -46.16
N GLU A 161 10.43 1.80 -46.41
CA GLU A 161 11.17 1.95 -47.67
C GLU A 161 10.36 1.44 -48.88
N ALA A 162 9.75 0.25 -48.76
CA ALA A 162 8.93 -0.30 -49.84
C ALA A 162 7.68 0.55 -50.12
N ASN A 163 7.09 1.14 -49.08
CA ASN A 163 5.92 2.01 -49.18
C ASN A 163 6.28 3.35 -49.85
N GLU A 164 7.46 3.91 -49.56
CA GLU A 164 7.99 5.07 -50.28
C GLU A 164 8.21 4.76 -51.77
N GLN A 165 8.92 3.67 -52.07
CA GLN A 165 9.15 3.22 -53.46
C GLN A 165 7.84 2.94 -54.21
N ALA A 166 6.83 2.39 -53.53
CA ALA A 166 5.51 2.17 -54.12
C ALA A 166 4.78 3.48 -54.42
N ASN A 167 4.91 4.50 -53.56
CA ASN A 167 4.34 5.82 -53.83
C ASN A 167 5.00 6.50 -55.03
N ASP A 168 6.32 6.37 -55.14
CA ASP A 168 7.08 6.94 -56.27
C ASP A 168 6.72 6.24 -57.58
N ARG A 169 6.65 4.91 -57.58
CA ARG A 169 6.25 4.10 -58.75
C ARG A 169 4.85 4.42 -59.26
N GLU A 170 3.91 4.65 -58.34
CA GLU A 170 2.53 5.02 -58.70
C GLU A 170 2.37 6.52 -58.98
N GLY A 171 3.42 7.33 -58.79
CA GLY A 171 3.38 8.79 -58.97
C GLY A 171 2.35 9.46 -58.08
N VAL A 172 2.22 9.03 -56.82
CA VAL A 172 1.18 9.54 -55.87
C VAL A 172 1.28 11.06 -55.67
N PHE A 173 2.50 11.60 -55.75
CA PHE A 173 2.80 13.02 -55.54
C PHE A 173 3.07 13.79 -56.85
N GLU A 174 2.71 13.21 -58.00
CA GLU A 174 2.89 13.87 -59.30
C GLU A 174 2.06 15.17 -59.37
N GLN A 175 2.67 16.25 -59.88
CA GLN A 175 1.99 17.54 -59.98
C GLN A 175 0.98 17.54 -61.14
N GLY A 176 -0.18 18.17 -60.93
CA GLY A 176 -1.22 18.32 -61.95
C GLY A 176 -2.28 17.21 -61.98
N ILE A 177 -2.21 16.22 -61.08
CA ILE A 177 -3.25 15.20 -60.94
C ILE A 177 -4.39 15.66 -60.02
N THR A 178 -5.58 15.12 -60.23
CA THR A 178 -6.73 15.38 -59.35
C THR A 178 -6.60 14.62 -58.02
N SER A 179 -7.26 15.08 -56.97
CA SER A 179 -7.29 14.39 -55.66
C SER A 179 -7.81 12.95 -55.75
N ASN A 180 -8.79 12.70 -56.62
CA ASN A 180 -9.34 11.35 -56.85
C ASN A 180 -8.30 10.42 -57.47
N GLU A 181 -7.52 10.92 -58.42
CA GLU A 181 -6.44 10.15 -59.06
C GLU A 181 -5.30 9.87 -58.06
N ALA A 182 -4.89 10.87 -57.28
CA ALA A 182 -3.91 10.69 -56.21
C ALA A 182 -4.35 9.62 -55.18
N SER A 183 -5.63 9.63 -54.81
CA SER A 183 -6.22 8.64 -53.91
C SER A 183 -6.23 7.23 -54.52
N ALA A 184 -6.57 7.10 -55.81
CA ALA A 184 -6.55 5.82 -56.52
C ALA A 184 -5.12 5.26 -56.65
N ARG A 185 -4.14 6.11 -56.94
CA ARG A 185 -2.70 5.76 -56.94
C ARG A 185 -2.22 5.30 -55.57
N ARG A 186 -2.58 6.04 -54.50
CA ARG A 186 -2.24 5.67 -53.13
C ARG A 186 -2.84 4.31 -52.75
N ALA A 187 -4.07 4.02 -53.18
CA ALA A 187 -4.71 2.72 -52.94
C ALA A 187 -3.93 1.57 -53.61
N ARG A 188 -3.43 1.76 -54.84
CA ARG A 188 -2.58 0.77 -55.54
C ARG A 188 -1.23 0.60 -54.86
N ALA A 189 -0.58 1.70 -54.47
CA ALA A 189 0.68 1.67 -53.73
C ALA A 189 0.53 0.88 -52.42
N VAL A 190 -0.48 1.22 -51.62
CA VAL A 190 -0.80 0.53 -50.35
C VAL A 190 -1.12 -0.94 -50.57
N ALA A 191 -1.92 -1.30 -51.59
CA ALA A 191 -2.23 -2.68 -51.90
C ALA A 191 -0.97 -3.49 -52.23
N SER A 192 0.01 -2.89 -52.92
CA SER A 192 1.24 -3.58 -53.30
C SER A 192 2.19 -3.87 -52.14
N VAL A 193 2.07 -3.16 -51.01
CA VAL A 193 2.89 -3.35 -49.79
C VAL A 193 2.09 -3.93 -48.62
N ALA A 194 0.85 -4.35 -48.84
CA ALA A 194 -0.06 -4.79 -47.80
C ALA A 194 0.48 -5.99 -47.00
N ASP A 195 1.09 -6.96 -47.68
CA ASP A 195 1.68 -8.14 -47.02
C ASP A 195 2.89 -7.79 -46.16
N LEU A 196 3.75 -6.87 -46.62
CA LEU A 196 4.90 -6.38 -45.84
C LEU A 196 4.44 -5.64 -44.59
N LYS A 197 3.44 -4.75 -44.74
CA LYS A 197 2.80 -4.06 -43.62
C LYS A 197 2.26 -5.05 -42.60
N ALA A 198 1.48 -6.04 -43.04
CA ALA A 198 0.91 -7.05 -42.15
C ALA A 198 1.98 -7.89 -41.44
N GLN A 199 3.09 -8.20 -42.09
CA GLN A 199 4.21 -8.91 -41.47
C GLN A 199 4.91 -8.05 -40.41
N ALA A 200 5.20 -6.78 -40.72
CA ALA A 200 5.82 -5.84 -39.80
C ALA A 200 4.94 -5.61 -38.56
N GLU A 201 3.63 -5.39 -38.74
CA GLU A 201 2.67 -5.22 -37.65
C GLU A 201 2.58 -6.46 -36.75
N ARG A 202 2.53 -7.68 -37.34
CA ARG A 202 2.53 -8.93 -36.56
C ARG A 202 3.83 -9.12 -35.78
N ALA A 203 4.98 -8.80 -36.38
CA ALA A 203 6.27 -8.90 -35.72
C ALA A 203 6.36 -7.92 -34.54
N GLN A 204 5.96 -6.66 -34.74
CA GLN A 204 5.91 -5.65 -33.68
C GLN A 204 4.95 -6.07 -32.55
N ALA A 205 3.74 -6.52 -32.87
CA ALA A 205 2.78 -6.98 -31.86
C ALA A 205 3.34 -8.14 -31.03
N THR A 206 4.01 -9.09 -31.67
CA THR A 206 4.66 -10.22 -30.99
C THR A 206 5.74 -9.76 -30.03
N VAL A 207 6.59 -8.82 -30.46
CA VAL A 207 7.65 -8.23 -29.62
C VAL A 207 7.06 -7.43 -28.46
N ALA A 208 6.01 -6.63 -28.71
CA ALA A 208 5.34 -5.84 -27.68
C ALA A 208 4.72 -6.72 -26.58
N GLU A 209 4.07 -7.82 -26.94
CA GLU A 209 3.52 -8.78 -25.97
C GLU A 209 4.63 -9.45 -25.14
N LYS A 210 5.72 -9.87 -25.78
CA LYS A 210 6.88 -10.43 -25.08
C LYS A 210 7.53 -9.41 -24.15
N TRP A 211 7.67 -8.16 -24.61
CA TRP A 211 8.23 -7.05 -23.82
C TRP A 211 7.40 -6.80 -22.57
N LYS A 212 6.07 -6.67 -22.72
CA LYS A 212 5.13 -6.51 -21.62
C LYS A 212 5.21 -7.68 -20.63
N ALA A 213 5.29 -8.91 -21.11
CA ALA A 213 5.40 -10.09 -20.26
C ALA A 213 6.71 -10.10 -19.45
N TRP A 214 7.84 -9.81 -20.11
CA TRP A 214 9.16 -9.70 -19.49
C TRP A 214 9.22 -8.57 -18.46
N ARG A 215 8.77 -7.37 -18.84
CA ARG A 215 8.70 -6.19 -17.97
C ARG A 215 7.88 -6.45 -16.71
N LYS A 216 6.73 -7.12 -16.84
CA LYS A 216 5.91 -7.55 -15.70
C LYS A 216 6.62 -8.54 -14.78
N ALA A 217 7.38 -9.48 -15.34
CA ALA A 217 8.18 -10.40 -14.56
C ALA A 217 9.32 -9.68 -13.81
N MET A 218 10.00 -8.74 -14.47
CA MET A 218 11.04 -7.89 -13.86
C MET A 218 10.50 -7.02 -12.72
N VAL A 219 9.43 -6.26 -12.96
CA VAL A 219 8.77 -5.43 -11.92
C VAL A 219 8.34 -6.28 -10.73
N ARG A 220 7.80 -7.48 -10.99
CA ARG A 220 7.45 -8.43 -9.93
C ARG A 220 8.67 -8.88 -9.15
N GLN A 221 9.77 -9.23 -9.81
CA GLN A 221 10.99 -9.67 -9.16
C GLN A 221 11.60 -8.56 -8.29
N LEU A 222 11.54 -7.31 -8.76
CA LEU A 222 12.06 -6.15 -8.06
C LEU A 222 11.18 -5.73 -6.87
N LEU A 223 9.85 -5.64 -7.04
CA LEU A 223 8.99 -4.91 -6.10
C LEU A 223 8.02 -5.78 -5.26
N ARG A 224 7.86 -7.07 -5.58
CA ARG A 224 6.81 -7.90 -4.93
C ARG A 224 7.04 -8.11 -3.43
N ALA A 225 8.29 -8.28 -3.00
CA ALA A 225 8.61 -8.47 -1.58
C ALA A 225 8.25 -7.24 -0.75
N ASP A 226 8.53 -6.05 -1.29
CA ASP A 226 8.31 -4.78 -0.61
C ASP A 226 6.82 -4.41 -0.61
N SER A 227 6.11 -4.73 -1.70
CA SER A 227 4.66 -4.59 -1.79
C SER A 227 3.91 -5.49 -0.80
N ARG A 228 4.37 -6.73 -0.61
CA ARG A 228 3.76 -7.66 0.36
C ARG A 228 3.94 -7.16 1.79
N ARG A 229 5.10 -6.61 2.13
CA ARG A 229 5.35 -6.00 3.45
C ARG A 229 4.47 -4.77 3.68
N SER A 230 4.41 -3.86 2.71
CA SER A 230 3.55 -2.67 2.77
C SER A 230 2.07 -3.03 2.91
N TYR A 231 1.58 -4.00 2.14
CA TYR A 231 0.20 -4.49 2.23
C TYR A 231 -0.11 -5.09 3.60
N ILE A 232 0.78 -5.94 4.14
CA ILE A 232 0.59 -6.53 5.47
C ILE A 232 0.62 -5.44 6.56
N ALA A 233 1.53 -4.47 6.47
CA ALA A 233 1.60 -3.36 7.41
C ALA A 233 0.30 -2.53 7.40
N ARG A 234 -0.18 -2.14 6.22
CA ARG A 234 -1.45 -1.38 6.06
C ARG A 234 -2.65 -2.17 6.59
N ARG A 235 -2.73 -3.47 6.30
CA ARG A 235 -3.81 -4.32 6.79
C ARG A 235 -3.77 -4.49 8.31
N LEU A 236 -2.58 -4.53 8.90
CA LEU A 236 -2.40 -4.53 10.35
C LEU A 236 -2.83 -3.18 10.97
N GLU A 237 -2.52 -2.05 10.32
CA GLU A 237 -2.97 -0.72 10.76
C GLU A 237 -4.49 -0.56 10.67
N GLU A 238 -5.12 -1.00 9.58
CA GLU A 238 -6.58 -1.03 9.41
C GLU A 238 -7.24 -1.87 10.51
N MET A 239 -6.72 -3.09 10.75
CA MET A 239 -7.22 -3.94 11.83
C MET A 239 -7.06 -3.30 13.22
N GLN A 240 -5.94 -2.62 13.48
CA GLN A 240 -5.72 -1.90 14.74
C GLN A 240 -6.65 -0.68 14.89
N SER A 241 -6.92 0.03 13.79
CA SER A 241 -7.88 1.14 13.75
C SER A 241 -9.31 0.68 14.05
N ASP A 242 -9.72 -0.46 13.50
CA ASP A 242 -11.04 -1.03 13.75
C ASP A 242 -11.19 -1.59 15.17
N GLU A 243 -10.15 -2.21 15.73
CA GLU A 243 -10.12 -2.58 17.15
C GLU A 243 -10.19 -1.34 18.05
N TYR A 244 -9.50 -0.26 17.70
CA TYR A 244 -9.54 1.01 18.42
C TYR A 244 -10.93 1.65 18.37
N LYS A 245 -11.58 1.69 17.20
CA LYS A 245 -12.97 2.16 17.06
C LYS A 245 -13.93 1.36 17.91
N LYS A 246 -13.82 0.02 17.93
CA LYS A 246 -14.61 -0.86 18.80
C LYS A 246 -14.38 -0.56 20.28
N SER A 247 -13.14 -0.34 20.68
CA SER A 247 -12.80 0.00 22.07
C SER A 247 -13.39 1.35 22.50
N ASN A 248 -13.41 2.35 21.60
CA ASN A 248 -14.03 3.65 21.89
C ASN A 248 -15.55 3.56 22.00
N LEU A 249 -16.21 2.83 21.10
CA LEU A 249 -17.66 2.59 21.19
C LEU A 249 -18.06 1.92 22.51
N VAL A 250 -17.26 0.96 23.00
CA VAL A 250 -17.49 0.32 24.30
C VAL A 250 -17.25 1.32 25.45
N ALA A 251 -16.22 2.16 25.36
CA ALA A 251 -15.94 3.17 26.38
C ALA A 251 -17.05 4.23 26.46
N ASP A 252 -17.54 4.70 25.31
CA ASP A 252 -18.64 5.67 25.23
C ASP A 252 -19.93 5.05 25.76
N ALA A 253 -20.25 3.80 25.41
CA ALA A 253 -21.40 3.08 25.97
C ALA A 253 -21.31 2.88 27.49
N VAL A 254 -20.10 2.70 28.05
CA VAL A 254 -19.90 2.62 29.52
C VAL A 254 -20.08 3.98 30.16
N PHE A 255 -19.67 5.06 29.49
CA PHE A 255 -19.87 6.43 29.96
C PHE A 255 -21.35 6.81 30.00
N GLU A 256 -22.09 6.57 28.92
CA GLU A 256 -23.56 6.77 28.85
C GLU A 256 -24.32 5.98 29.93
N ARG A 257 -23.92 4.72 30.15
CA ARG A 257 -24.50 3.88 31.23
C ARG A 257 -24.20 4.44 32.61
N ARG A 258 -23.02 5.03 32.82
CA ARG A 258 -22.65 5.66 34.10
C ARG A 258 -23.51 6.89 34.35
N GLU A 259 -23.68 7.77 33.37
CA GLU A 259 -24.53 8.96 33.51
C GLU A 259 -25.97 8.56 33.81
N THR A 260 -26.51 7.60 33.06
CA THR A 260 -27.86 7.07 33.32
C THR A 260 -28.00 6.48 34.73
N ALA A 261 -27.00 5.74 35.20
CA ALA A 261 -26.99 5.16 36.55
C ALA A 261 -26.88 6.25 37.63
N GLN A 262 -26.12 7.32 37.39
CA GLN A 262 -26.02 8.47 38.28
C GLN A 262 -27.34 9.24 38.36
N SER A 263 -28.02 9.48 37.23
CA SER A 263 -29.35 10.11 37.22
C SER A 263 -30.39 9.27 37.98
N LYS A 264 -30.36 7.94 37.82
CA LYS A 264 -31.23 7.02 38.57
C LYS A 264 -30.93 7.02 40.06
N LEU A 265 -29.65 7.06 40.45
CA LEU A 265 -29.24 7.16 41.84
C LEU A 265 -29.71 8.48 42.45
N ALA A 266 -29.55 9.60 41.74
CA ALA A 266 -30.01 10.91 42.20
C ALA A 266 -31.54 10.93 42.41
N LEU A 267 -32.30 10.33 41.48
CA LEU A 267 -33.75 10.19 41.62
C LEU A 267 -34.14 9.35 42.85
N ARG A 268 -33.46 8.23 43.09
CA ARG A 268 -33.73 7.36 44.25
C ARG A 268 -33.35 8.03 45.56
N GLN A 269 -32.24 8.76 45.59
CA GLN A 269 -31.83 9.53 46.77
C GLN A 269 -32.86 10.62 47.09
N ALA A 270 -33.37 11.33 46.07
CA ALA A 270 -34.42 12.32 46.26
C ALA A 270 -35.73 11.74 46.84
N VAL A 271 -36.08 10.49 46.50
CA VAL A 271 -37.24 9.78 47.08
C VAL A 271 -37.02 9.45 48.55
N VAL A 272 -35.80 9.07 48.94
CA VAL A 272 -35.45 8.85 50.36
C VAL A 272 -35.49 10.18 51.12
N ASP A 273 -34.91 11.23 50.55
CA ASP A 273 -34.83 12.55 51.19
C ASP A 273 -36.21 13.23 51.33
N ALA A 274 -37.16 12.94 50.43
CA ALA A 274 -38.54 13.44 50.49
C ALA A 274 -39.44 12.67 51.49
N GLY A 275 -38.92 11.61 52.11
CA GLY A 275 -39.68 10.68 52.95
C GLY A 275 -40.27 9.53 52.11
N PRO A 276 -40.04 8.25 52.49
CA PRO A 276 -40.48 7.12 51.71
C PRO A 276 -42.01 7.10 51.57
N PRO A 277 -42.55 6.68 50.41
CA PRO A 277 -44.00 6.55 50.24
C PRO A 277 -44.57 5.59 51.28
N PHE A 278 -45.79 5.87 51.76
CA PHE A 278 -46.48 5.22 52.90
C PHE A 278 -46.59 3.68 52.85
N PHE A 279 -46.17 3.03 51.76
CA PHE A 279 -46.28 1.60 51.49
C PHE A 279 -44.94 0.87 51.29
N ALA A 280 -43.80 1.55 51.38
CA ALA A 280 -42.48 0.93 51.26
C ALA A 280 -41.71 0.97 52.59
N PRO A 281 -41.26 -0.17 53.14
CA PRO A 281 -40.38 -0.19 54.30
C PRO A 281 -39.08 0.58 54.02
N THR A 282 -38.70 1.49 54.93
CA THR A 282 -37.55 2.40 54.78
C THR A 282 -36.24 1.66 54.51
N ASP A 283 -36.05 0.50 55.14
CA ASP A 283 -34.91 -0.41 54.97
C ASP A 283 -34.77 -0.96 53.54
N VAL A 284 -35.89 -1.16 52.85
CA VAL A 284 -35.91 -1.62 51.45
C VAL A 284 -35.47 -0.49 50.51
N VAL A 285 -35.92 0.74 50.75
CA VAL A 285 -35.58 1.91 49.92
C VAL A 285 -34.11 2.30 50.09
N GLU A 286 -33.57 2.24 51.32
CA GLU A 286 -32.15 2.48 51.61
C GLU A 286 -31.24 1.40 50.98
N ALA A 287 -31.63 0.13 51.04
CA ALA A 287 -30.88 -0.96 50.40
C ALA A 287 -30.80 -0.81 48.87
N ASP A 288 -31.85 -0.28 48.24
CA ASP A 288 -31.90 -0.01 46.81
C ASP A 288 -31.01 1.17 46.38
N VAL A 289 -30.86 2.18 47.25
CA VAL A 289 -29.90 3.28 47.07
C VAL A 289 -28.46 2.76 47.19
N GLU A 290 -28.15 1.94 48.19
CA GLU A 290 -26.81 1.36 48.34
C GLU A 290 -26.44 0.42 47.19
N ARG A 291 -27.41 -0.33 46.65
CA ARG A 291 -27.21 -1.12 45.42
C ARG A 291 -26.87 -0.22 44.23
N ALA A 292 -27.58 0.90 44.06
CA ALA A 292 -27.31 1.86 42.99
C ALA A 292 -25.95 2.56 43.15
N LYS A 293 -25.54 2.90 44.38
CA LYS A 293 -24.19 3.45 44.66
C LYS A 293 -23.09 2.46 44.28
N ARG A 294 -23.25 1.17 44.60
CA ARG A 294 -22.29 0.12 44.19
C ARG A 294 -22.20 -0.02 42.68
N GLU A 295 -23.32 0.10 41.97
CA GLU A 295 -23.36 0.04 40.50
C GLU A 295 -22.62 1.24 39.87
N VAL A 296 -22.90 2.46 40.33
CA VAL A 296 -22.20 3.68 39.91
C VAL A 296 -20.71 3.60 40.24
N GLY A 297 -20.36 3.15 41.45
CA GLY A 297 -18.97 2.96 41.87
C GLY A 297 -18.21 1.97 40.99
N ARG A 298 -18.85 0.85 40.61
CA ARG A 298 -18.27 -0.14 39.68
C ARG A 298 -18.02 0.46 38.29
N LEU A 299 -18.95 1.27 37.77
CA LEU A 299 -18.80 1.94 36.47
C LEU A 299 -17.72 3.04 36.51
N ALA A 300 -17.58 3.73 37.65
CA ALA A 300 -16.52 4.72 37.87
C ALA A 300 -15.12 4.08 37.85
N THR A 301 -14.92 2.94 38.51
CA THR A 301 -13.64 2.19 38.49
C THR A 301 -13.25 1.76 37.08
N VAL A 302 -14.21 1.36 36.24
CA VAL A 302 -13.94 0.99 34.84
C VAL A 302 -13.52 2.19 34.00
N SER A 303 -14.13 3.37 34.21
CA SER A 303 -13.77 4.60 33.47
C SER A 303 -12.41 5.20 33.84
N ALA A 304 -11.90 4.97 35.06
CA ALA A 304 -10.59 5.44 35.52
C ALA A 304 -9.39 4.80 34.80
N TYR A 305 -9.61 3.73 34.02
CA TYR A 305 -8.56 3.10 33.19
C TYR A 305 -8.42 3.73 31.79
N LYS A 306 -9.18 4.80 31.47
CA LYS A 306 -9.03 5.55 30.22
C LYS A 306 -7.91 6.59 30.40
N LEU A 307 -6.72 6.31 29.86
CA LEU A 307 -5.67 7.31 29.73
C LEU A 307 -6.08 8.34 28.64
N PRO A 308 -5.95 9.65 28.89
CA PRO A 308 -6.20 10.67 27.87
C PRO A 308 -5.32 10.46 26.64
N ALA A 309 -5.87 10.74 25.44
CA ALA A 309 -5.17 10.54 24.17
C ALA A 309 -3.83 11.28 24.15
N ASP A 310 -3.80 12.51 24.66
CA ASP A 310 -2.59 13.34 24.70
C ASP A 310 -1.49 12.74 25.57
N CYS A 311 -1.85 12.08 26.69
CA CYS A 311 -0.89 11.35 27.52
C CYS A 311 -0.30 10.14 26.78
N ILE A 312 -1.12 9.44 25.98
CA ILE A 312 -0.66 8.31 25.16
C ILE A 312 0.26 8.80 24.03
N HIS A 313 -0.07 9.91 23.39
CA HIS A 313 0.75 10.52 22.33
C HIS A 313 2.08 11.05 22.87
N ALA A 314 2.07 11.76 24.01
CA ALA A 314 3.28 12.23 24.67
C ALA A 314 4.19 11.08 25.11
N ALA A 315 3.63 10.01 25.69
CA ALA A 315 4.40 8.82 26.05
C ALA A 315 5.02 8.13 24.82
N ARG A 316 4.31 8.08 23.68
CA ARG A 316 4.85 7.50 22.44
C ARG A 316 5.98 8.33 21.86
N ALA A 317 5.85 9.66 21.86
CA ALA A 317 6.90 10.58 21.43
C ALA A 317 8.17 10.50 22.31
N ALA A 318 8.00 10.21 23.60
CA ALA A 318 9.09 10.02 24.56
C ALA A 318 9.77 8.63 24.50
N GLY A 319 9.49 7.80 23.49
CA GLY A 319 10.18 6.52 23.28
C GLY A 319 9.65 5.33 24.11
N SER A 320 8.40 5.38 24.58
CA SER A 320 7.78 4.31 25.41
C SER A 320 7.59 2.94 24.75
N HIS A 321 8.12 2.71 23.54
CA HIS A 321 7.93 1.46 22.79
C HIS A 321 8.47 0.24 23.53
N GLY A 322 9.60 0.39 24.23
CA GLY A 322 10.18 -0.66 25.08
C GLY A 322 9.26 -1.02 26.27
N TRP A 323 8.79 -0.01 27.00
CA TRP A 323 7.86 -0.19 28.12
C TRP A 323 6.53 -0.83 27.68
N ILE A 324 5.98 -0.41 26.54
CA ILE A 324 4.75 -1.01 25.97
C ILE A 324 4.97 -2.49 25.63
N ALA A 325 6.14 -2.85 25.10
CA ALA A 325 6.47 -4.24 24.80
C ALA A 325 6.55 -5.10 26.08
N GLU A 326 7.18 -4.59 27.14
CA GLU A 326 7.24 -5.24 28.45
C GLU A 326 5.85 -5.43 29.07
N VAL A 327 4.98 -4.42 29.01
CA VAL A 327 3.60 -4.52 29.50
C VAL A 327 2.80 -5.54 28.69
N LYS A 328 2.98 -5.60 27.37
CA LYS A 328 2.34 -6.62 26.52
C LYS A 328 2.82 -8.02 26.88
N ALA A 329 4.12 -8.20 27.11
CA ALA A 329 4.70 -9.47 27.54
C ALA A 329 4.17 -9.89 28.93
N ALA A 330 4.14 -8.96 29.89
CA ALA A 330 3.61 -9.20 31.23
C ALA A 330 2.11 -9.55 31.21
N ARG A 331 1.31 -8.87 30.38
CA ARG A 331 -0.12 -9.19 30.19
C ARG A 331 -0.33 -10.55 29.53
N ALA A 332 0.50 -10.90 28.55
CA ALA A 332 0.46 -12.22 27.93
C ALA A 332 0.79 -13.32 28.95
N ALA A 333 1.82 -13.13 29.77
CA ALA A 333 2.19 -14.05 30.85
C ALA A 333 1.07 -14.17 31.91
N LEU A 334 0.39 -13.07 32.26
CA LEU A 334 -0.74 -13.09 33.19
C LEU A 334 -1.94 -13.86 32.60
N ARG A 335 -2.26 -13.65 31.32
CA ARG A 335 -3.34 -14.38 30.63
C ARG A 335 -3.02 -15.86 30.49
N ALA A 336 -1.76 -16.24 30.27
CA ALA A 336 -1.34 -17.64 30.25
C ALA A 336 -1.57 -18.36 31.58
N ARG A 337 -1.59 -17.62 32.71
CA ARG A 337 -1.90 -18.14 34.05
C ARG A 337 -3.40 -18.16 34.37
N ALA A 338 -4.25 -17.54 33.54
CA ALA A 338 -5.69 -17.47 33.77
C ALA A 338 -6.36 -18.86 33.79
N PRO A 339 -6.02 -19.83 32.90
CA PRO A 339 -6.57 -21.18 32.97
C PRO A 339 -6.29 -21.88 34.30
N ASP A 340 -5.13 -21.65 34.90
CA ASP A 340 -4.76 -22.21 36.20
C ASP A 340 -5.54 -21.57 37.35
N ALA A 341 -5.74 -20.25 37.29
CA ALA A 341 -6.57 -19.54 38.24
C ALA A 341 -8.04 -20.01 38.19
N TYR A 342 -8.59 -20.20 36.98
CA TYR A 342 -9.93 -20.77 36.80
C TYR A 342 -10.02 -22.21 37.31
N ARG A 343 -9.00 -23.05 37.06
CA ARG A 343 -8.96 -24.42 37.60
C ARG A 343 -8.92 -24.44 39.14
N ARG A 344 -8.13 -23.57 39.77
CA ARG A 344 -8.08 -23.44 41.23
C ARG A 344 -9.41 -22.95 41.81
N ALA A 345 -10.02 -21.93 41.20
CA ALA A 345 -11.32 -21.42 41.61
C ALA A 345 -12.42 -22.50 41.49
N ALA A 346 -12.42 -23.27 40.39
CA ALA A 346 -13.33 -24.39 40.21
C ALA A 346 -13.12 -25.50 41.26
N ALA A 347 -11.86 -25.80 41.61
CA ALA A 347 -11.54 -26.78 42.66
C ALA A 347 -12.01 -26.31 44.06
N MET A 348 -11.81 -25.03 44.40
CA MET A 348 -12.30 -24.45 45.65
C MET A 348 -13.83 -24.43 45.71
N ASN A 349 -14.50 -24.09 44.61
CA ASN A 349 -15.96 -24.14 44.52
C ASN A 349 -16.50 -25.58 44.63
N LYS A 350 -15.77 -26.56 44.12
CA LYS A 350 -16.11 -27.98 44.27
C LYS A 350 -15.92 -28.45 45.71
N ALA A 351 -14.89 -27.97 46.42
CA ALA A 351 -14.68 -28.25 47.84
C ALA A 351 -15.71 -27.55 48.76
N HIS A 352 -16.22 -26.38 48.35
CA HIS A 352 -17.27 -25.65 49.07
C HIS A 352 -18.69 -26.16 48.83
N LYS A 353 -18.91 -27.09 47.88
CA LYS A 353 -20.19 -27.79 47.78
C LYS A 353 -20.34 -28.70 49.00
N ARG A 354 -21.14 -28.26 49.98
CA ARG A 354 -21.63 -29.11 51.06
C ARG A 354 -22.26 -30.38 50.46
N PRO A 355 -22.04 -31.57 51.04
CA PRO A 355 -22.79 -32.77 50.64
C PRO A 355 -24.28 -32.45 50.70
N ALA A 356 -25.04 -32.88 49.69
CA ALA A 356 -26.48 -32.78 49.72
C ALA A 356 -27.00 -33.39 51.03
N PRO A 357 -27.97 -32.75 51.72
CA PRO A 357 -28.51 -33.29 52.95
C PRO A 357 -29.00 -34.72 52.71
N HIS A 358 -28.60 -35.62 53.60
CA HIS A 358 -28.92 -37.05 53.52
C HIS A 358 -30.44 -37.21 53.38
N PRO A 359 -30.96 -38.08 52.48
CA PRO A 359 -32.40 -38.21 52.19
C PRO A 359 -33.27 -38.68 53.38
N ARG A 360 -32.71 -38.82 54.60
CA ARG A 360 -33.44 -39.18 55.82
C ARG A 360 -33.71 -37.99 56.77
N GLN A 361 -33.33 -36.76 56.42
CA GLN A 361 -33.60 -35.57 57.23
C GLN A 361 -34.74 -34.67 56.72
N GLN A 362 -35.39 -35.02 55.61
CA GLN A 362 -36.51 -34.26 55.05
C GLN A 362 -37.84 -34.40 55.82
N GLY A 363 -37.89 -35.16 56.92
CA GLY A 363 -39.14 -35.43 57.66
C GLY A 363 -39.23 -34.87 59.07
N LEU A 364 -38.26 -34.07 59.55
CA LEU A 364 -38.24 -33.67 60.96
C LEU A 364 -38.98 -32.35 61.26
N PHE A 365 -39.36 -31.57 60.24
CA PHE A 365 -40.00 -30.25 60.44
C PHE A 365 -41.27 -30.01 59.62
N ASP A 366 -41.72 -30.99 58.83
CA ASP A 366 -42.96 -30.90 58.06
C ASP A 366 -44.01 -31.87 58.61
N GLY A 367 -44.82 -31.42 59.59
CA GLY A 367 -46.13 -32.02 59.89
C GLY A 367 -46.44 -32.22 61.38
N GLY A 368 -47.28 -31.34 61.94
CA GLY A 368 -47.89 -31.54 63.26
C GLY A 368 -48.80 -30.40 63.70
N THR A 369 -49.92 -30.20 63.00
CA THR A 369 -51.09 -29.46 63.50
C THR A 369 -51.71 -30.16 64.71
N ALA A 370 -51.98 -29.40 65.76
CA ALA A 370 -53.20 -29.51 66.57
C ALA A 370 -53.71 -28.10 66.81
#